data_AF-A0A554JTW3-F1
#
_entry.id   AF-A0A554JTW3-F1
#
_cell.length_a   1.000
_cell.length_b   1.000
_cell.length_c   1.000
_cell.angle_alpha   90.00
_cell.angle_beta   90.00
_cell.angle_gamma   90.00
#
_symmetry.space_group_name_H-M   'P 1'
#
loop_
_entity.id
_entity.type
_entity.pdbx_description
1 polymer ?
#
loop_
_entity_poly.entity_id
_entity_poly.type
_entity_poly.pdbx_seq_one_letter_code
_entity_poly.pdbx_strand_id
1 'polypeptide(L)'
;MRENTERTALTRERPDNQQERLNEFIHWLRGFVDGEGCFTIGFVAQPDIPDPKRPGGYRKAYRTGYQVDHSFDVVQGARSRRCLEKIKNFFGIGHIYRNRRHDNHREDLYNYEVSKRADLLNVIIPFFRKYPLFTAKQKDFERFAKIVEMMARGEHKTFNGLVKIARIVQYMNHRKPRVALIRILRDHTPGNRAISPYRLRD
;
A
#
# COMPACT_ATOMS: atom_id res chain seq x y z
N MET A 1 -12.31 -45.13 -56.12
CA MET A 1 -12.44 -45.29 -54.65
C MET A 1 -11.20 -44.64 -54.03
N ARG A 2 -11.36 -43.52 -53.32
CA ARG A 2 -11.29 -43.41 -51.84
C ARG A 2 -9.94 -43.93 -51.31
N GLU A 3 -9.09 -43.21 -50.58
CA GLU A 3 -9.30 -42.10 -49.65
C GLU A 3 -7.96 -41.43 -49.29
N ASN A 4 -8.01 -40.11 -49.07
CA ASN A 4 -7.31 -39.34 -48.03
C ASN A 4 -6.28 -40.05 -47.15
N THR A 5 -5.06 -39.51 -47.09
CA THR A 5 -4.49 -39.09 -45.80
C THR A 5 -3.60 -37.86 -45.99
N GLU A 6 -4.28 -36.72 -46.05
CA GLU A 6 -3.74 -35.41 -45.74
C GLU A 6 -3.28 -35.36 -44.27
N ARG A 7 -2.28 -34.51 -43.99
CA ARG A 7 -1.95 -33.91 -42.67
C ARG A 7 -1.24 -34.80 -41.65
N THR A 8 0.03 -35.10 -41.91
CA THR A 8 1.04 -35.02 -40.85
C THR A 8 1.54 -33.58 -40.78
N ALA A 9 0.66 -32.67 -40.36
CA ALA A 9 1.13 -31.36 -39.89
C ALA A 9 1.94 -31.65 -38.64
N LEU A 10 3.27 -31.58 -38.76
CA LEU A 10 4.15 -31.39 -37.62
C LEU A 10 3.54 -30.26 -36.78
N THR A 11 2.92 -30.61 -35.65
CA THR A 11 2.79 -29.70 -34.53
C THR A 11 4.22 -29.45 -34.08
N ARG A 12 4.88 -28.49 -34.73
CA ARG A 12 6.04 -27.80 -34.19
C ARG A 12 5.54 -27.20 -32.89
N GLU A 13 5.78 -27.90 -31.78
CA GLU A 13 5.78 -27.28 -30.47
C GLU A 13 6.66 -26.05 -30.60
N ARG A 14 6.02 -24.88 -30.60
CA ARG A 14 6.75 -23.62 -30.63
C ARG A 14 7.59 -23.60 -29.36
N PRO A 15 8.87 -23.21 -29.44
CA PRO A 15 9.68 -23.08 -28.23
C PRO A 15 8.89 -22.21 -27.24
N ASP A 16 8.72 -22.76 -26.06
CA ASP A 16 7.92 -22.26 -24.96
C ASP A 16 8.22 -20.77 -24.73
N ASN A 17 7.38 -19.87 -25.25
CA ASN A 17 7.70 -18.44 -25.29
C ASN A 17 7.51 -17.81 -23.91
N GLN A 18 8.52 -17.96 -23.06
CA GLN A 18 8.55 -17.43 -21.70
C GLN A 18 8.26 -15.93 -21.65
N GLN A 19 8.66 -15.19 -22.69
CA GLN A 19 8.45 -13.74 -22.78
C GLN A 19 6.97 -13.38 -23.01
N GLU A 20 6.25 -14.14 -23.84
CA GLU A 20 4.81 -13.95 -24.05
C GLU A 20 4.02 -14.22 -22.76
N ARG A 21 4.31 -15.34 -22.07
CA ARG A 21 3.66 -15.66 -20.79
C ARG A 21 3.92 -14.62 -19.71
N LEU A 22 5.14 -14.08 -19.67
CA LEU A 22 5.50 -13.01 -18.74
C LEU A 22 4.67 -11.75 -19.04
N ASN A 23 4.53 -11.38 -20.31
CA ASN A 23 3.73 -10.23 -20.72
C ASN A 23 2.24 -10.43 -20.42
N GLU A 24 1.70 -11.63 -20.67
CA GLU A 24 0.31 -11.98 -20.32
C GLU A 24 0.06 -11.83 -18.81
N PHE A 25 0.95 -12.36 -17.98
CA PHE A 25 0.82 -12.24 -16.53
C PHE A 25 0.92 -10.79 -16.06
N ILE A 26 1.82 -9.99 -16.65
CA ILE A 26 1.93 -8.55 -16.33
C ILE A 26 0.62 -7.82 -16.65
N HIS A 27 0.01 -8.08 -17.80
CA HIS A 27 -1.26 -7.46 -18.17
C HIS A 27 -2.41 -7.90 -17.27
N TRP A 28 -2.46 -9.20 -16.94
CA TRP A 28 -3.42 -9.73 -15.98
C TRP A 28 -3.24 -9.11 -14.59
N LEU A 29 -2.02 -9.09 -14.07
CA LEU A 29 -1.68 -8.52 -12.76
C LEU A 29 -2.05 -7.04 -12.70
N ARG A 30 -1.73 -6.27 -13.74
CA ARG A 30 -2.10 -4.87 -13.85
C ARG A 30 -3.61 -4.69 -13.74
N GLY A 31 -4.39 -5.41 -14.55
CA GLY A 31 -5.85 -5.33 -14.50
C GLY A 31 -6.43 -5.79 -13.17
N PHE A 32 -5.85 -6.83 -12.58
CA PHE A 32 -6.25 -7.35 -11.28
C PHE A 32 -6.03 -6.33 -10.16
N VAL A 33 -4.86 -5.68 -10.15
CA VAL A 33 -4.54 -4.61 -9.19
C VAL A 33 -5.41 -3.36 -9.43
N ASP A 34 -5.80 -3.09 -10.67
CA ASP A 34 -6.71 -1.99 -10.99
C ASP A 34 -8.11 -2.19 -10.38
N GLY A 35 -8.54 -3.44 -10.20
CA GLY A 35 -9.76 -3.80 -9.46
C GLY A 35 -9.53 -3.91 -7.95
N GLU A 36 -8.67 -4.85 -7.54
CA GLU A 36 -8.56 -5.36 -6.16
C GLU A 36 -7.40 -4.75 -5.36
N GLY A 37 -6.49 -4.03 -6.02
CA GLY A 37 -5.32 -3.44 -5.37
C GLY A 37 -5.64 -2.21 -4.54
N CYS A 38 -4.91 -2.03 -3.45
CA CYS A 38 -5.01 -0.88 -2.57
C CYS A 38 -3.63 -0.28 -2.26
N PHE A 39 -3.50 1.03 -2.37
CA PHE A 39 -2.31 1.78 -1.97
C PHE A 39 -2.66 2.63 -0.75
N THR A 40 -2.14 2.24 0.41
CA THR A 40 -2.56 2.80 1.69
C THR A 40 -1.47 3.66 2.28
N ILE A 41 -1.87 4.84 2.79
CA ILE A 41 -1.06 5.64 3.71
C ILE A 41 -1.86 5.84 5.00
N GLY A 42 -1.24 5.58 6.15
CA GLY A 42 -1.82 5.71 7.48
C GLY A 42 -1.04 6.64 8.39
N PHE A 43 -1.72 7.06 9.47
CA PHE A 43 -1.11 7.85 10.54
C PHE A 43 -1.43 7.15 11.85
N VAL A 44 -0.43 6.53 12.45
CA VAL A 44 -0.55 5.84 13.73
C VAL A 44 0.00 6.77 14.80
N ALA A 45 -0.86 7.19 15.73
CA ALA A 45 -0.43 7.97 16.88
C ALA A 45 0.48 7.10 17.74
N GLN A 46 1.63 7.65 18.12
CA GLN A 46 2.65 6.94 18.88
C GLN A 46 2.59 7.42 20.33
N PRO A 47 2.58 6.49 21.31
CA PRO A 47 2.52 6.87 22.71
C PRO A 47 3.79 7.63 23.11
N ASP A 48 3.65 8.46 24.13
CA ASP A 48 4.80 9.00 24.82
C ASP A 48 5.47 7.87 25.60
N ILE A 49 6.79 7.93 25.70
CA ILE A 49 7.61 6.92 26.36
C ILE A 49 8.22 7.50 27.64
N PRO A 50 8.51 6.66 28.66
CA PRO A 50 9.17 7.12 29.87
C PRO A 50 10.46 7.88 29.57
N ASP A 51 10.66 8.99 30.27
CA ASP A 51 11.86 9.79 30.15
C ASP A 51 12.93 9.29 31.13
N PRO A 52 14.04 8.68 30.65
CA PRO A 52 15.09 8.20 31.54
C PRO A 52 15.76 9.33 32.34
N LYS A 53 15.62 10.60 31.92
CA LYS A 53 16.20 11.76 32.60
C LYS A 53 15.26 12.38 33.64
N ARG A 54 13.98 12.02 33.64
CA ARG A 54 12.95 12.58 34.53
C ARG A 54 12.07 11.45 35.05
N PRO A 55 12.39 10.83 36.21
CA PRO A 55 11.55 9.82 36.83
C PRO A 55 10.10 10.31 36.98
N GLY A 56 9.13 9.50 36.55
CA GLY A 56 7.71 9.89 36.47
C GLY A 56 7.34 10.80 35.28
N GLY A 57 8.32 11.22 34.49
CA GLY A 57 8.15 12.01 33.28
C GLY A 57 8.04 11.18 32.00
N TYR A 58 7.41 11.77 30.99
CA TYR A 58 7.30 11.19 29.65
C TYR A 58 7.92 12.11 28.60
N ARG A 59 8.38 11.52 27.49
CA ARG A 59 8.86 12.21 26.29
C ARG A 59 8.26 11.60 25.04
N LYS A 60 8.23 12.36 23.95
CA LYS A 60 7.73 11.88 22.64
C LYS A 60 8.66 10.79 22.09
N ALA A 61 8.12 9.63 21.74
CA ALA A 61 8.87 8.58 21.03
C ALA A 61 9.18 9.01 19.59
N TYR A 62 8.21 9.65 18.94
CA TYR A 62 8.32 10.21 17.60
C TYR A 62 8.27 11.72 17.71
N ARG A 63 9.20 12.44 17.07
CA ARG A 63 9.26 13.91 17.11
C ARG A 63 7.92 14.56 16.75
N THR A 64 7.19 13.95 15.82
CA THR A 64 5.87 14.42 15.37
C THR A 64 4.70 13.84 16.15
N GLY A 65 4.93 12.84 17.02
CA GLY A 65 3.89 12.05 17.69
C GLY A 65 3.20 11.02 16.79
N TYR A 66 3.59 10.90 15.51
CA TYR A 66 2.96 10.00 14.55
C TYR A 66 3.99 9.18 13.78
N GLN A 67 3.67 7.91 13.57
CA GLN A 67 4.26 7.10 12.52
C GLN A 67 3.40 7.23 11.26
N VAL A 68 4.06 7.49 10.12
CA VAL A 68 3.42 7.38 8.80
C VAL A 68 3.51 5.93 8.37
N ASP A 69 2.37 5.27 8.29
CA ASP A 69 2.23 3.89 7.87
C ASP A 69 1.95 3.81 6.36
N HIS A 70 2.39 2.75 5.70
CA HIS A 70 2.33 2.63 4.24
C HIS A 70 2.35 1.16 3.79
N SER A 71 1.46 0.82 2.86
CA SER A 71 1.38 -0.53 2.30
C SER A 71 0.79 -0.53 0.89
N PHE A 72 1.21 -1.52 0.10
CA PHE A 72 0.49 -1.98 -1.07
C PHE A 72 -0.15 -3.33 -0.74
N ASP A 73 -1.46 -3.44 -0.96
CA ASP A 73 -2.27 -4.58 -0.57
C ASP A 73 -3.09 -5.13 -1.74
N VAL A 74 -3.27 -6.45 -1.77
CA VAL A 74 -4.25 -7.14 -2.61
C VAL A 74 -4.99 -8.16 -1.75
N VAL A 75 -6.32 -8.09 -1.72
CA VAL A 75 -7.17 -8.92 -0.84
C VAL A 75 -8.02 -9.88 -1.66
N GLN A 76 -8.11 -11.14 -1.23
CA GLN A 76 -8.99 -12.14 -1.84
C GLN A 76 -9.55 -13.11 -0.82
N GLY A 77 -10.68 -13.73 -1.16
CA GLY A 77 -11.23 -14.87 -0.42
C GLY A 77 -10.30 -16.08 -0.46
N ALA A 78 -10.42 -16.95 0.54
CA ALA A 78 -9.63 -18.16 0.71
C ALA A 78 -9.59 -19.03 -0.55
N ARG A 79 -10.71 -19.16 -1.26
CA ARG A 79 -10.81 -19.92 -2.53
C ARG A 79 -9.91 -19.36 -3.64
N SER A 80 -9.68 -18.06 -3.64
CA SER A 80 -8.84 -17.36 -4.62
C SER A 80 -7.41 -17.11 -4.12
N ARG A 81 -7.01 -17.63 -2.95
CA ARG A 81 -5.68 -17.41 -2.36
C ARG A 81 -4.52 -17.70 -3.33
N ARG A 82 -4.67 -18.69 -4.22
CA ARG A 82 -3.65 -19.04 -5.22
C ARG A 82 -3.26 -17.86 -6.11
N CYS A 83 -4.15 -16.91 -6.37
CA CYS A 83 -3.80 -15.73 -7.16
C CYS A 83 -2.81 -14.82 -6.39
N LEU A 84 -3.01 -14.65 -5.07
CA LEU A 84 -2.08 -13.90 -4.21
C LEU A 84 -0.69 -14.55 -4.20
N GLU A 85 -0.62 -15.88 -4.18
CA GLU A 85 0.64 -16.63 -4.26
C GLU A 85 1.36 -16.41 -5.59
N LYS A 86 0.63 -16.36 -6.71
CA LYS A 86 1.21 -15.99 -8.01
C LYS A 86 1.79 -14.58 -8.00
N ILE A 87 1.09 -13.61 -7.41
CA ILE A 87 1.55 -12.22 -7.29
C ILE A 87 2.82 -12.16 -6.44
N LYS A 88 2.83 -12.81 -5.27
CA LYS A 88 3.99 -12.89 -4.39
C LYS A 88 5.19 -13.50 -5.10
N ASN A 89 5.00 -14.62 -5.80
CA ASN A 89 6.08 -15.31 -6.51
C ASN A 89 6.63 -14.47 -7.67
N PHE A 90 5.76 -13.75 -8.38
CA PHE A 90 6.17 -12.85 -9.46
C PHE A 90 7.04 -11.69 -8.95
N PHE A 91 6.63 -11.03 -7.86
CA PHE A 91 7.40 -9.92 -7.31
C PHE A 91 8.62 -10.37 -6.48
N GLY A 92 8.59 -11.57 -5.91
CA GLY A 92 9.64 -12.09 -5.02
C GLY A 92 9.71 -11.41 -3.64
N ILE A 93 8.74 -10.56 -3.32
CA ILE A 93 8.66 -9.75 -2.10
C ILE A 93 7.27 -9.85 -1.47
N GLY A 94 7.09 -9.22 -0.31
CA GLY A 94 5.82 -9.20 0.40
C GLY A 94 5.48 -10.52 1.09
N HIS A 95 4.33 -10.53 1.75
CA HIS A 95 3.86 -11.68 2.52
C HIS A 95 2.35 -11.84 2.40
N ILE A 96 1.87 -13.06 2.65
CA ILE A 96 0.45 -13.39 2.63
C ILE A 96 0.03 -13.79 4.03
N TYR A 97 -1.03 -13.18 4.55
CA TYR A 97 -1.60 -13.51 5.85
C TYR A 97 -3.13 -13.53 5.80
N ARG A 98 -3.73 -14.31 6.70
CA ARG A 98 -5.19 -14.33 6.88
C ARG A 98 -5.63 -13.01 7.52
N ASN A 99 -6.56 -12.32 6.88
CA ASN A 99 -7.19 -11.14 7.42
C ASN A 99 -8.03 -11.55 8.63
N ARG A 100 -7.78 -10.92 9.79
CA ARG A 100 -8.48 -11.23 11.05
C ARG A 100 -9.78 -10.46 11.23
N ARG A 101 -10.18 -9.64 10.25
CA ARG A 101 -11.46 -8.96 10.30
C ARG A 101 -12.59 -9.97 10.20
N HIS A 102 -13.44 -9.98 11.22
CA HIS A 102 -14.69 -10.72 11.23
C HIS A 102 -15.75 -9.88 10.54
N ASP A 103 -15.79 -9.99 9.22
CA ASP A 103 -16.81 -9.39 8.39
C ASP A 103 -17.85 -10.46 8.04
N ASN A 104 -19.02 -10.08 7.52
CA ASN A 104 -20.06 -11.02 7.05
C ASN A 104 -19.67 -11.74 5.73
N HIS A 105 -18.40 -12.09 5.58
CA HIS A 105 -17.92 -12.86 4.43
C HIS A 105 -18.23 -14.35 4.64
N ARG A 106 -18.61 -15.02 3.54
CA ARG A 106 -18.86 -16.47 3.53
C ARG A 106 -17.59 -17.30 3.61
N GLU A 107 -16.43 -16.67 3.53
CA GLU A 107 -15.12 -17.29 3.63
C GLU A 107 -14.11 -16.34 4.26
N ASP A 108 -12.99 -16.89 4.71
CA ASP A 108 -11.85 -16.12 5.18
C ASP A 108 -11.25 -15.27 4.07
N LEU A 109 -10.83 -14.05 4.42
CA LEU A 109 -10.05 -13.21 3.53
C LEU A 109 -8.55 -13.38 3.80
N TYR A 110 -7.76 -13.25 2.74
CA TYR A 110 -6.30 -13.22 2.76
C TYR A 110 -5.81 -11.94 2.12
N ASN A 111 -4.74 -11.39 2.70
CA ASN A 111 -4.05 -10.20 2.21
C ASN A 111 -2.66 -10.59 1.72
N TYR A 112 -2.32 -10.20 0.50
CA TYR A 112 -0.93 -10.01 0.09
C TYR A 112 -0.52 -8.57 0.40
N GLU A 113 0.50 -8.37 1.22
CA GLU A 113 0.97 -7.05 1.64
C GLU A 113 2.47 -6.86 1.33
N VAL A 114 2.79 -5.69 0.77
CA VAL A 114 4.15 -5.13 0.71
C VAL A 114 4.18 -3.83 1.52
N SER A 115 4.78 -3.87 2.71
CA SER A 115 4.93 -2.72 3.63
C SER A 115 6.38 -2.33 3.89
N LYS A 116 7.36 -3.16 3.48
CA LYS A 116 8.77 -2.79 3.56
C LYS A 116 9.07 -1.66 2.58
N ARG A 117 9.50 -0.51 3.10
CA ARG A 117 9.80 0.68 2.29
C ARG A 117 10.79 0.44 1.14
N ALA A 118 11.80 -0.39 1.35
CA ALA A 118 12.78 -0.74 0.32
C ALA A 118 12.11 -1.49 -0.85
N ASP A 119 11.28 -2.48 -0.55
CA ASP A 119 10.54 -3.27 -1.55
C ASP A 119 9.56 -2.38 -2.34
N LEU A 120 8.90 -1.43 -1.66
CA LEU A 120 8.03 -0.46 -2.32
C LEU A 120 8.80 0.43 -3.30
N LEU A 121 9.94 0.97 -2.89
CA LEU A 121 10.77 1.87 -3.71
C LEU A 121 11.45 1.16 -4.88
N ASN A 122 11.90 -0.07 -4.67
CA ASN A 122 12.75 -0.77 -5.64
C ASN A 122 11.98 -1.71 -6.57
N VAL A 123 10.77 -2.14 -6.19
CA VAL A 123 9.99 -3.12 -6.95
C VAL A 123 8.61 -2.58 -7.34
N ILE A 124 7.77 -2.24 -6.35
CA ILE A 124 6.36 -1.90 -6.61
C ILE A 124 6.21 -0.59 -7.38
N ILE A 125 6.86 0.49 -6.92
CA ILE A 125 6.79 1.80 -7.58
C ILE A 125 7.34 1.74 -9.01
N PRO A 126 8.54 1.18 -9.26
CA PRO A 126 9.04 1.03 -10.63
C PRO A 126 8.12 0.20 -11.52
N PHE A 127 7.52 -0.88 -11.00
CA PHE A 127 6.61 -1.73 -11.75
C PHE A 127 5.37 -0.97 -12.23
N PHE A 128 4.65 -0.29 -11.34
CA PHE A 128 3.42 0.42 -11.71
C PHE A 128 3.66 1.76 -12.43
N ARG A 129 4.89 2.29 -12.40
CA ARG A 129 5.30 3.36 -13.33
C ARG A 129 5.57 2.83 -14.74
N LYS A 130 6.17 1.64 -14.85
CA LYS A 130 6.42 0.98 -16.14
C LYS A 130 5.12 0.43 -16.77
N TYR A 131 4.20 -0.05 -15.94
CA TYR A 131 2.90 -0.58 -16.35
C TYR A 131 1.77 0.18 -15.63
N PRO A 132 1.44 1.41 -16.08
CA PRO A 132 0.44 2.25 -15.45
C PRO A 132 -0.94 1.60 -15.39
N LEU A 133 -1.63 1.79 -14.27
CA LEU A 133 -3.02 1.41 -14.07
C LEU A 133 -3.94 2.26 -14.96
N PHE A 134 -5.11 1.72 -15.32
CA PHE A 134 -6.05 2.38 -16.22
C PHE A 134 -7.14 3.15 -15.47
N THR A 135 -7.47 2.78 -14.24
CA THR A 135 -8.51 3.48 -13.48
C THR A 135 -7.96 4.71 -12.74
N ALA A 136 -8.86 5.41 -12.03
CA ALA A 136 -8.50 6.49 -11.10
C ALA A 136 -7.44 6.07 -10.05
N LYS A 137 -7.25 4.77 -9.82
CA LYS A 137 -6.24 4.20 -8.94
C LYS A 137 -4.81 4.60 -9.36
N GLN A 138 -4.55 4.92 -10.63
CA GLN A 138 -3.23 5.46 -11.03
C GLN A 138 -2.90 6.77 -10.29
N LYS A 139 -3.89 7.67 -10.11
CA LYS A 139 -3.67 8.92 -9.38
C LYS A 139 -3.41 8.66 -7.89
N ASP A 140 -4.06 7.65 -7.31
CA ASP A 140 -3.79 7.23 -5.93
C ASP A 140 -2.39 6.62 -5.79
N PHE A 141 -2.00 5.77 -6.75
CA PHE A 141 -0.66 5.19 -6.82
C PHE A 141 0.43 6.28 -6.90
N GLU A 142 0.29 7.29 -7.76
CA GLU A 142 1.30 8.36 -7.85
C GLU A 142 1.41 9.17 -6.55
N ARG A 143 0.28 9.43 -5.87
CA ARG A 143 0.29 10.06 -4.54
C ARG A 143 0.98 9.19 -3.50
N PHE A 144 0.68 7.90 -3.50
CA PHE A 144 1.35 6.92 -2.65
C PHE A 144 2.86 6.91 -2.91
N ALA A 145 3.29 6.76 -4.16
CA ALA A 145 4.70 6.73 -4.55
C ALA A 145 5.43 8.00 -4.08
N LYS A 146 4.84 9.17 -4.32
CA LYS A 146 5.37 10.47 -3.85
C LYS A 146 5.55 10.49 -2.33
N ILE A 147 4.58 10.00 -1.57
CA ILE A 147 4.66 9.95 -0.10
C ILE A 147 5.78 9.01 0.36
N VAL A 148 5.88 7.81 -0.24
CA VAL A 148 6.94 6.85 0.10
C VAL A 148 8.33 7.43 -0.19
N GLU A 149 8.48 8.17 -1.29
CA GLU A 149 9.72 8.89 -1.61
C GLU A 149 10.02 10.04 -0.63
N MET A 150 9.00 10.81 -0.21
CA MET A 150 9.15 11.80 0.88
C MET A 150 9.60 11.13 2.18
N MET A 151 9.08 9.94 2.47
CA MET A 151 9.50 9.17 3.63
C MET A 151 10.94 8.70 3.52
N ALA A 152 11.39 8.29 2.33
CA ALA A 152 12.78 7.91 2.06
C ALA A 152 13.74 9.06 2.35
N ARG A 153 13.36 10.30 1.99
CA ARG A 153 14.10 11.53 2.31
C ARG A 153 13.98 11.98 3.78
N GLY A 154 13.22 11.26 4.61
CA GLY A 154 13.06 11.58 6.03
C GLY A 154 12.09 12.73 6.33
N GLU A 155 11.35 13.25 5.35
CA GLU A 155 10.51 14.45 5.51
C GLU A 155 9.41 14.25 6.58
N HIS A 156 8.84 13.05 6.66
CA HIS A 156 7.86 12.62 7.68
C HIS A 156 8.32 12.77 9.13
N LYS A 157 9.64 12.92 9.38
CA LYS A 157 10.20 13.14 10.73
C LYS A 157 10.03 14.59 11.21
N THR A 158 9.57 15.48 10.35
CA THR A 158 9.32 16.89 10.65
C THR A 158 7.83 17.18 10.62
N PHE A 159 7.36 18.15 11.41
CA PHE A 159 5.96 18.56 11.40
C PHE A 159 5.52 19.09 10.04
N ASN A 160 6.33 19.95 9.41
CA ASN A 160 6.04 20.48 8.07
C ASN A 160 5.94 19.36 7.02
N GLY A 161 6.84 18.38 7.05
CA GLY A 161 6.76 17.22 6.17
C GLY A 161 5.53 16.36 6.44
N LEU A 162 5.19 16.13 7.72
CA LEU A 162 3.98 15.39 8.09
C LEU A 162 2.70 16.08 7.59
N VAL A 163 2.60 17.40 7.72
CA VAL A 163 1.46 18.19 7.21
C VAL A 163 1.37 18.11 5.69
N LYS A 164 2.51 18.18 4.97
CA LYS A 164 2.53 17.98 3.51
C LYS A 164 2.01 16.59 3.12
N ILE A 165 2.46 15.54 3.81
CA ILE A 165 1.98 14.17 3.59
C ILE A 165 0.47 14.09 3.86
N ALA A 166 0.01 14.62 4.99
CA ALA A 166 -1.41 14.65 5.35
C ALA A 166 -2.28 15.31 4.27
N ARG A 167 -1.83 16.44 3.70
CA ARG A 167 -2.52 17.11 2.59
C ARG A 167 -2.58 16.26 1.33
N ILE A 168 -1.52 15.52 0.99
CA ILE A 168 -1.54 14.61 -0.17
C ILE A 168 -2.57 13.49 0.06
N VAL A 169 -2.60 12.92 1.27
CA VAL A 169 -3.52 11.82 1.63
C VAL A 169 -4.99 12.24 1.56
N GLN A 170 -5.33 13.52 1.79
CA GLN A 170 -6.71 14.02 1.64
C GLN A 170 -7.29 13.83 0.24
N TYR A 171 -6.43 13.74 -0.78
CA TYR A 171 -6.84 13.54 -2.18
C TYR A 171 -6.73 12.08 -2.64
N MET A 172 -6.32 11.15 -1.77
CA MET A 172 -6.39 9.72 -2.04
C MET A 172 -7.80 9.22 -1.76
N ASN A 173 -8.25 8.19 -2.49
CA ASN A 173 -9.63 7.65 -2.43
C ASN A 173 -10.03 7.09 -1.04
N HIS A 174 -10.36 7.97 -0.10
CA HIS A 174 -10.99 7.67 1.17
C HIS A 174 -12.20 8.58 1.36
N ARG A 175 -13.41 7.98 1.39
CA ARG A 175 -14.69 8.69 1.53
C ARG A 175 -14.83 9.52 2.81
N LYS A 176 -13.97 9.31 3.82
CA LYS A 176 -14.01 10.04 5.09
C LYS A 176 -12.61 10.55 5.48
N PRO A 177 -12.48 11.84 5.86
CA PRO A 177 -11.26 12.34 6.47
C PRO A 177 -10.96 11.55 7.75
N ARG A 178 -9.74 11.00 7.84
CA ARG A 178 -9.31 10.25 9.02
C ARG A 178 -9.20 11.20 10.21
N VAL A 179 -9.68 10.79 11.40
CA VAL A 179 -9.55 11.61 12.63
C VAL A 179 -8.10 12.03 12.86
N ALA A 180 -7.14 11.15 12.58
CA ALA A 180 -5.71 11.47 12.65
C ALA A 180 -5.30 12.60 11.68
N LEU A 181 -5.79 12.59 10.43
CA LEU A 181 -5.55 13.68 9.48
C LEU A 181 -6.11 15.01 9.99
N ILE A 182 -7.35 14.99 10.51
CA ILE A 182 -7.99 16.19 11.06
C ILE A 182 -7.14 16.77 12.21
N ARG A 183 -6.63 15.91 13.11
CA ARG A 183 -5.76 16.34 14.22
C ARG A 183 -4.46 16.94 13.71
N ILE A 184 -3.73 16.21 12.84
CA ILE A 184 -2.47 16.68 12.24
C ILE A 184 -2.64 18.05 11.59
N LEU A 185 -3.73 18.25 10.84
CA LEU A 185 -4.01 19.52 10.16
C LEU A 185 -4.45 20.62 11.13
N ARG A 186 -5.32 20.31 12.12
CA ARG A 186 -5.81 21.28 13.11
C ARG A 186 -4.68 21.88 13.93
N ASP A 187 -3.76 21.05 14.41
CA ASP A 187 -2.66 21.47 15.27
C ASP A 187 -1.67 22.41 14.55
N HIS A 188 -1.80 22.55 13.22
CA HIS A 188 -0.87 23.30 12.36
C HIS A 188 -1.57 24.26 11.39
N THR A 189 -2.84 24.58 11.60
CA THR A 189 -3.53 25.65 10.86
C THR A 189 -3.10 27.02 11.44
N PRO A 190 -2.46 27.90 10.65
CA PRO A 190 -2.13 29.25 11.12
C PRO A 190 -3.43 30.00 11.47
N GLY A 191 -3.57 30.42 12.72
CA GLY A 191 -4.73 31.18 13.20
C GLY A 191 -5.62 30.47 14.23
N ASN A 192 -5.40 29.17 14.52
CA ASN A 192 -6.16 28.47 15.55
C ASN A 192 -5.24 28.11 16.74
N ARG A 193 -5.20 28.97 17.76
CA ARG A 193 -4.63 28.63 19.08
C ARG A 193 -5.56 27.62 19.74
N ALA A 194 -5.50 26.36 19.33
CA ALA A 194 -6.20 25.28 20.01
C ALA A 194 -5.43 24.93 21.29
N ILE A 195 -6.12 25.09 22.41
CA ILE A 195 -5.70 24.74 23.76
C ILE A 195 -5.19 23.29 23.76
N SER A 196 -4.00 23.09 24.33
CA SER A 196 -3.40 21.77 24.53
C SER A 196 -4.40 20.82 25.22
N PRO A 197 -4.67 19.62 24.67
CA PRO A 197 -5.59 18.66 25.28
C PRO A 197 -5.08 18.06 26.61
N TYR A 198 -3.92 18.49 27.11
CA TYR A 198 -3.34 18.03 28.37
C TYR A 198 -3.67 18.93 29.58
N ARG A 199 -4.57 19.90 29.46
CA ARG A 199 -4.95 20.78 30.57
C ARG A 199 -6.39 20.52 31.04
N LEU A 200 -6.64 19.30 31.54
CA LEU A 200 -7.76 18.97 32.43
C LEU A 200 -7.36 17.76 33.28
N ARG A 201 -6.50 18.02 34.28
CA ARG A 201 -6.36 17.26 35.53
C ARG A 201 -5.88 18.25 36.57
N ASP A 202 -6.84 18.99 37.12
CA ASP A 202 -6.81 19.46 38.50
C ASP A 202 -7.94 18.72 39.23
#